data_AF-A0A3D0QFU2-F1
#
_entry.id   AF-A0A3D0QFU2-F1
#
_cell.length_a   1.000
_cell.length_b   1.000
_cell.length_c   1.000
_cell.angle_alpha   90.00
_cell.angle_beta   90.00
_cell.angle_gamma   90.00
#
_symmetry.space_group_name_H-M   'P 1'
#
loop_
_entity.id
_entity.type
_entity.pdbx_description
1 polymer ?
#
loop_
_entity_poly.entity_id
_entity_poly.type
_entity_poly.pdbx_seq_one_letter_code
_entity_poly.pdbx_strand_id
1 'polypeptide(L)'
;MKYRTSTLLLLGLLWLLPHRVHAQAGYELGGQAGAAFRLGFAARGISAGNALSAVSQGDGLSYYNPALVPFQSQPTALLATGFLPFDRNLNYVSYVQHLKPSGGFSVALINAGASSIQGRDLEGEPTENYNTSENEFLFSFGTKLRDDFSVGVSAKILYFSL
;
A
#
# COMPACT_ATOMS: atom_id res chain seq x y z
N MET A 1 2.72 -17.68 -43.99
CA MET A 1 1.47 -17.78 -43.20
C MET A 1 1.38 -19.01 -42.27
N LYS A 2 2.45 -19.78 -42.01
CA LYS A 2 2.39 -21.05 -41.25
C LYS A 2 2.64 -20.95 -39.73
N TYR A 3 3.03 -19.78 -39.20
CA TYR A 3 3.41 -19.64 -37.78
C TYR A 3 2.28 -19.14 -36.86
N ARG A 4 1.17 -18.61 -37.39
CA ARG A 4 0.09 -17.99 -36.58
C ARG A 4 -0.71 -19.01 -35.76
N THR A 5 -0.91 -20.22 -36.26
CA THR A 5 -1.67 -21.28 -35.59
C THR A 5 -0.90 -21.92 -34.45
N SER A 6 0.43 -22.05 -34.57
CA SER A 6 1.29 -22.61 -33.52
C SER A 6 1.35 -21.73 -32.27
N THR A 7 1.38 -20.41 -32.44
CA THR A 7 1.44 -19.47 -31.30
C THR A 7 0.11 -19.40 -30.54
N LEU A 8 -1.01 -19.48 -31.25
CA LEU A 8 -2.35 -19.51 -30.65
C LEU A 8 -2.62 -20.80 -29.87
N LEU A 9 -2.13 -21.95 -30.37
CA LEU A 9 -2.19 -23.22 -29.66
C LEU A 9 -1.32 -23.22 -28.39
N LEU A 10 -0.14 -22.62 -28.44
CA LEU A 10 0.74 -22.48 -27.26
C LEU A 10 0.13 -21.57 -26.18
N LEU A 11 -0.48 -20.45 -26.58
CA LEU A 11 -1.21 -19.55 -25.68
C LEU A 11 -2.46 -20.22 -25.07
N GLY A 12 -3.19 -21.00 -25.86
CA GLY A 12 -4.33 -21.79 -25.37
C GLY A 12 -3.92 -22.89 -24.39
N LEU A 13 -2.77 -23.54 -24.62
CA LEU A 13 -2.23 -24.56 -23.71
C LEU A 13 -1.75 -23.96 -22.38
N LEU A 14 -1.22 -22.73 -22.41
CA LEU A 14 -0.80 -22.00 -21.21
C LEU A 14 -2.00 -21.57 -20.33
N TRP A 15 -3.17 -21.39 -20.93
CA TRP A 15 -4.44 -21.07 -20.25
C TRP A 15 -5.14 -22.29 -19.62
N LEU A 16 -4.72 -23.50 -19.98
CA LEU A 16 -5.24 -24.77 -19.43
C LEU A 16 -4.44 -25.26 -18.22
N LEU A 17 -3.36 -24.56 -17.86
CA LEU A 17 -2.67 -24.83 -16.60
C LEU A 17 -3.65 -24.51 -15.46
N PRO A 18 -3.86 -25.42 -14.49
CA PRO A 18 -4.74 -25.15 -13.37
C PRO A 18 -4.17 -23.97 -12.58
N HIS A 19 -4.76 -22.79 -12.79
CA HIS A 19 -4.50 -21.62 -11.98
C HIS A 19 -5.05 -21.95 -10.59
N ARG A 20 -4.18 -22.45 -9.71
CA ARG A 20 -4.45 -22.56 -8.29
C ARG A 20 -4.69 -21.13 -7.80
N VAL A 21 -5.96 -20.70 -7.81
CA VAL A 21 -6.39 -19.54 -7.03
C VAL A 21 -6.19 -19.97 -5.59
N HIS A 22 -5.00 -19.67 -5.05
CA HIS A 22 -4.78 -19.73 -3.62
C HIS A 22 -5.67 -18.65 -3.03
N ALA A 23 -6.89 -19.02 -2.63
CA ALA A 23 -7.56 -18.27 -1.58
C ALA A 23 -6.57 -18.25 -0.42
N GLN A 24 -6.13 -17.05 -0.06
CA GLN A 24 -5.13 -16.83 0.96
C GLN A 24 -5.72 -17.37 2.28
N ALA A 25 -5.38 -18.61 2.64
CA ALA A 25 -5.89 -19.29 3.83
C ALA A 25 -5.64 -18.38 5.04
N GLY A 26 -6.69 -18.08 5.81
CA GLY A 26 -6.71 -17.02 6.84
C GLY A 26 -5.40 -16.92 7.63
N TYR A 27 -4.56 -15.95 7.26
CA TYR A 27 -3.41 -15.57 8.05
C TYR A 27 -3.93 -14.58 9.09
N GLU A 28 -3.62 -14.81 10.37
CA GLU A 28 -3.79 -13.81 11.43
C GLU A 28 -2.82 -12.63 11.19
N LEU A 29 -3.10 -11.83 10.17
CA LEU A 29 -2.28 -10.68 9.80
C LEU A 29 -2.40 -9.55 10.83
N GLY A 30 -3.42 -9.61 11.71
CA GLY A 30 -3.67 -8.62 12.75
C GLY A 30 -2.56 -8.50 13.79
N GLY A 31 -1.79 -9.56 14.02
CA GLY A 31 -0.66 -9.57 14.96
C GLY A 31 0.71 -9.31 14.33
N GLN A 32 0.78 -9.09 13.01
CA GLN A 32 2.05 -8.84 12.32
C GLN A 32 2.41 -7.35 12.33
N ALA A 33 3.70 -7.05 12.24
CA ALA A 33 4.18 -5.68 12.05
C ALA A 33 3.46 -5.02 10.85
N GLY A 34 3.07 -3.75 11.01
CA GLY A 34 2.34 -2.99 9.99
C GLY A 34 0.92 -3.50 9.70
N ALA A 35 0.29 -4.24 10.61
CA ALA A 35 -1.11 -4.65 10.48
C ALA A 35 -2.04 -3.46 10.23
N ALA A 36 -1.86 -2.37 10.97
CA ALA A 36 -2.68 -1.17 10.86
C ALA A 36 -2.61 -0.54 9.45
N PHE A 37 -1.44 -0.59 8.81
CA PHE A 37 -1.26 0.02 7.49
C PHE A 37 -1.98 -0.73 6.37
N ARG A 38 -2.42 -1.98 6.58
CA ARG A 38 -3.20 -2.74 5.60
C ARG A 38 -4.63 -2.20 5.41
N LEU A 39 -5.09 -1.30 6.28
CA LEU A 39 -6.38 -0.62 6.11
C LEU A 39 -6.46 0.18 4.81
N GLY A 40 -5.32 0.66 4.31
CA GLY A 40 -5.23 1.40 3.07
C GLY A 40 -4.50 2.73 3.22
N PHE A 41 -4.45 3.46 2.12
CA PHE A 41 -3.81 4.76 2.00
C PHE A 41 -4.78 5.84 1.55
N ALA A 42 -4.98 6.82 2.45
CA ALA A 42 -5.84 7.98 2.29
C ALA A 42 -7.31 7.65 1.89
N ALA A 43 -8.15 8.68 1.84
CA ALA A 43 -9.58 8.52 1.56
C ALA A 43 -9.85 7.85 0.19
N ARG A 44 -9.08 8.21 -0.83
CA ARG A 44 -9.26 7.67 -2.19
C ARG A 44 -8.93 6.18 -2.28
N GLY A 45 -7.84 5.76 -1.65
CA GLY A 45 -7.47 4.36 -1.63
C GLY A 45 -8.46 3.50 -0.86
N ILE A 46 -8.85 3.96 0.33
CA ILE A 46 -9.82 3.26 1.18
C ILE A 46 -11.20 3.18 0.50
N SER A 47 -11.70 4.28 -0.07
CA SER A 47 -13.01 4.29 -0.77
C SER A 47 -13.04 3.43 -2.03
N ALA A 48 -11.90 3.25 -2.71
CA ALA A 48 -11.74 2.32 -3.82
C ALA A 48 -11.53 0.86 -3.37
N GLY A 49 -11.73 0.54 -2.08
CA GLY A 49 -11.48 -0.80 -1.55
C GLY A 49 -10.02 -1.25 -1.71
N ASN A 50 -9.07 -0.30 -1.65
CA ASN A 50 -7.64 -0.51 -1.86
C ASN A 50 -7.25 -1.02 -3.27
N ALA A 51 -8.12 -0.88 -4.26
CA ALA A 51 -7.92 -1.36 -5.63
C ALA A 51 -7.30 -0.32 -6.58
N LEU A 52 -6.18 0.31 -6.19
CA LEU A 52 -5.54 1.40 -6.97
C LEU A 52 -4.26 0.98 -7.72
N SER A 53 -3.91 -0.31 -7.78
CA SER A 53 -2.64 -0.79 -8.34
C SER A 53 -2.41 -0.50 -9.83
N ALA A 54 -3.46 -0.22 -10.59
CA ALA A 54 -3.40 0.13 -12.03
C ALA A 54 -3.78 1.60 -12.32
N VAL A 55 -4.07 2.40 -11.29
CA VAL A 55 -4.53 3.78 -11.46
C VAL A 55 -3.33 4.71 -11.55
N SER A 56 -2.97 5.16 -12.74
CA SER A 56 -1.74 5.92 -12.98
C SER A 56 -1.79 7.42 -12.63
N GLN A 57 -2.93 7.92 -12.18
CA GLN A 57 -3.15 9.35 -11.90
C GLN A 57 -3.65 9.60 -10.48
N GLY A 58 -3.25 10.75 -9.92
CA GLY A 58 -3.65 11.24 -8.61
C GLY A 58 -2.67 10.88 -7.49
N ASP A 59 -3.14 10.89 -6.25
CA ASP A 59 -2.32 10.77 -5.05
C ASP A 59 -2.15 9.32 -4.55
N GLY A 60 -1.14 9.08 -3.70
CA GLY A 60 -0.97 7.81 -3.00
C GLY A 60 -0.65 6.58 -3.84
N LEU A 61 -0.31 6.77 -5.13
CA LEU A 61 -0.12 5.67 -6.09
C LEU A 61 1.03 4.73 -5.70
N SER A 62 2.13 5.31 -5.19
CA SER A 62 3.34 4.59 -4.77
C SER A 62 3.08 3.58 -3.66
N TYR A 63 2.11 3.85 -2.78
CA TYR A 63 1.73 2.94 -1.70
C TYR A 63 1.16 1.62 -2.26
N TYR A 64 0.38 1.68 -3.33
CA TYR A 64 -0.22 0.50 -3.96
C TYR A 64 0.69 -0.13 -5.04
N ASN A 65 1.40 0.70 -5.81
CA ASN A 65 2.29 0.24 -6.86
C ASN A 65 3.39 1.30 -7.17
N PRO A 66 4.66 1.08 -6.78
CA PRO A 66 5.74 2.03 -7.04
C PRO A 66 6.05 2.21 -8.53
N ALA A 67 5.67 1.26 -9.39
CA ALA A 67 5.86 1.39 -10.84
C ALA A 67 4.97 2.49 -11.47
N LEU A 68 3.97 3.01 -10.73
CA LEU A 68 3.09 4.07 -11.21
C LEU A 68 3.67 5.47 -11.03
N VAL A 69 4.67 5.64 -10.14
CA VAL A 69 5.26 6.93 -9.81
C VAL A 69 5.75 7.73 -11.04
N PRO A 70 6.39 7.11 -12.04
CA PRO A 70 6.82 7.80 -13.26
C PRO A 70 5.70 8.32 -14.16
N PHE A 71 4.45 7.88 -13.97
CA PHE A 71 3.31 8.37 -14.75
C PHE A 71 2.69 9.62 -14.16
N GLN A 72 3.19 10.09 -13.02
CA GLN A 72 2.67 11.29 -12.40
C GLN A 72 2.92 12.52 -13.30
N SER A 73 1.86 13.29 -13.57
CA SER A 73 1.98 14.43 -14.49
C SER A 73 2.59 15.66 -13.81
N GLN A 74 2.32 15.86 -12.52
CA GLN A 74 2.76 17.02 -11.75
C GLN A 74 3.18 16.60 -10.33
N PRO A 75 4.16 17.31 -9.72
CA PRO A 75 4.45 17.11 -8.31
C PRO A 75 3.19 17.28 -7.47
N THR A 76 2.90 16.30 -6.61
CA THR A 76 1.68 16.28 -5.80
C THR A 76 2.03 15.98 -4.36
N ALA A 77 1.50 16.78 -3.44
CA ALA A 77 1.56 16.53 -2.00
C ALA A 77 0.16 16.17 -1.50
N LEU A 78 0.07 15.27 -0.52
CA LEU A 78 -1.16 14.87 0.13
C LEU A 78 -1.00 14.90 1.65
N LEU A 79 -1.99 15.47 2.32
CA LEU A 79 -2.23 15.34 3.75
C LEU A 79 -3.63 14.77 3.94
N ALA A 80 -3.75 13.70 4.72
CA ALA A 80 -5.03 13.10 5.05
C ALA A 80 -5.04 12.54 6.47
N THR A 81 -6.22 12.50 7.08
CA THR A 81 -6.45 11.87 8.39
C THR A 81 -7.71 11.02 8.32
N GLY A 82 -7.68 9.86 8.97
CA GLY A 82 -8.78 8.94 9.12
C GLY A 82 -9.11 8.74 10.59
N PHE A 83 -10.38 8.95 10.94
CA PHE A 83 -10.91 8.67 12.27
C PHE A 83 -11.49 7.27 12.28
N LEU A 84 -11.06 6.46 13.24
CA LEU A 84 -11.45 5.06 13.37
C LEU A 84 -12.14 4.84 14.73
N PRO A 85 -13.04 3.85 14.85
CA PRO A 85 -13.61 3.48 16.15
C PRO A 85 -12.52 3.09 17.16
N PHE A 86 -12.84 3.22 18.45
CA PHE A 86 -11.96 2.93 19.59
C PHE A 86 -10.78 3.89 19.74
N ASP A 87 -11.04 5.19 19.57
CA ASP A 87 -10.04 6.25 19.75
C ASP A 87 -8.79 6.06 18.88
N ARG A 88 -9.01 5.48 17.68
CA ARG A 88 -7.95 5.20 16.71
C ARG A 88 -7.90 6.27 15.64
N ASN A 89 -6.69 6.52 15.16
CA ASN A 89 -6.46 7.41 14.02
C ASN A 89 -5.52 6.76 12.99
N LEU A 90 -5.62 7.23 11.75
CA LEU A 90 -4.74 6.83 10.67
C LEU A 90 -4.41 8.05 9.81
N ASN A 91 -3.19 8.56 9.95
CA ASN A 91 -2.74 9.82 9.36
C ASN A 91 -1.77 9.56 8.21
N TYR A 92 -1.82 10.40 7.19
CA TYR A 92 -1.03 10.27 5.98
C TYR A 92 -0.41 11.61 5.59
N VAL A 93 0.88 11.57 5.27
CA VAL A 93 1.61 12.64 4.61
C VAL A 93 2.35 12.02 3.45
N SER A 94 2.23 12.57 2.25
CA SER A 94 3.04 12.08 1.12
C SER A 94 3.36 13.15 0.10
N TYR A 95 4.40 12.86 -0.66
CA TYR A 95 4.84 13.62 -1.81
C TYR A 95 5.20 12.65 -2.93
N VAL A 96 4.84 13.00 -4.16
CA VAL A 96 5.15 12.23 -5.37
C VAL A 96 5.56 13.18 -6.47
N GLN A 97 6.61 12.80 -7.21
CA GLN A 97 7.14 13.61 -8.29
C GLN A 97 7.71 12.74 -9.41
N HIS A 98 7.32 13.07 -10.64
CA HIS A 98 7.96 12.57 -11.84
C HIS A 98 9.32 13.25 -12.06
N LEU A 99 10.32 12.46 -12.46
CA LEU A 99 11.66 12.89 -12.78
C LEU A 99 11.94 12.64 -14.26
N LYS A 100 12.16 13.71 -15.02
CA LYS A 100 12.55 13.59 -16.43
C LYS A 100 13.89 12.85 -16.55
N PRO A 101 14.08 12.00 -17.59
CA PRO A 101 13.15 11.75 -18.69
C PRO A 101 12.08 10.68 -18.41
N SER A 102 12.34 9.73 -17.52
CA SER A 102 11.51 8.52 -17.39
C SER A 102 11.28 8.02 -15.96
N GLY A 103 11.88 8.68 -14.97
CA GLY A 103 11.85 8.24 -13.57
C GLY A 103 10.74 8.91 -12.76
N GLY A 104 10.69 8.56 -11.49
CA GLY A 104 9.93 9.29 -10.49
C GLY A 104 10.17 8.71 -9.12
N PHE A 105 9.92 9.53 -8.09
CA PHE A 105 10.02 9.08 -6.71
C PHE A 105 8.81 9.53 -5.89
N SER A 106 8.62 8.87 -4.76
CA SER A 106 7.64 9.23 -3.76
C SER A 106 8.17 8.97 -2.36
N VAL A 107 7.79 9.85 -1.44
CA VAL A 107 7.97 9.68 0.00
C VAL A 107 6.61 9.73 0.68
N ALA A 108 6.40 8.90 1.68
CA ALA A 108 5.21 8.96 2.52
C ALA A 108 5.55 8.63 3.97
N LEU A 109 4.80 9.23 4.87
CA LEU A 109 4.73 8.89 6.29
C LEU A 109 3.28 8.57 6.60
N ILE A 110 3.07 7.38 7.18
CA ILE A 110 1.77 6.93 7.66
C ILE A 110 1.90 6.73 9.15
N ASN A 111 0.95 7.25 9.92
CA ASN A 111 0.90 7.06 11.36
C ASN A 111 -0.43 6.41 11.75
N ALA A 112 -0.36 5.29 12.46
CA ALA A 112 -1.50 4.63 13.07
C ALA A 112 -1.41 4.79 14.58
N GLY A 113 -2.43 5.40 15.18
CA GLY A 113 -2.49 5.65 16.62
C GLY A 113 -3.73 5.04 17.26
N ALA A 114 -3.60 4.69 18.54
CA ALA A 114 -4.73 4.36 19.41
C ALA A 114 -4.47 4.97 20.78
N SER A 115 -5.46 5.66 21.35
CA SER A 115 -5.35 6.24 22.69
C SER A 115 -6.35 5.62 23.66
N SER A 116 -6.17 5.91 24.95
CA SER A 116 -7.12 5.54 26.01
C SER A 116 -7.39 4.03 26.10
N ILE A 117 -6.39 3.20 25.80
CA ILE A 117 -6.49 1.75 25.92
C ILE A 117 -6.47 1.40 27.41
N GLN A 118 -7.58 0.90 27.95
CA GLN A 118 -7.67 0.54 29.36
C GLN A 118 -6.90 -0.76 29.64
N GLY A 119 -5.86 -0.67 30.47
CA GLY A 119 -5.17 -1.84 31.02
C GLY A 119 -6.02 -2.59 32.03
N ARG A 120 -5.79 -3.91 32.15
CA ARG A 120 -6.40 -4.77 33.17
C ARG A 120 -5.39 -5.79 33.68
N ASP A 121 -5.48 -6.11 34.97
CA ASP A 121 -4.70 -7.20 35.57
C ASP A 121 -5.36 -8.58 35.35
N LEU A 122 -4.85 -9.62 36.02
CA LEU A 122 -5.35 -10.99 35.87
C LEU A 122 -6.74 -11.17 36.49
N GLU A 123 -7.07 -10.34 37.47
CA GLU A 123 -8.36 -10.27 38.16
C GLU A 123 -9.37 -9.42 37.36
N GLY A 124 -8.92 -8.69 36.35
CA GLY A 124 -9.74 -7.85 35.47
C GLY A 124 -9.94 -6.43 36.00
N GLU A 125 -9.27 -6.06 37.09
CA GLU A 125 -9.33 -4.73 37.66
C GLU A 125 -8.61 -3.72 36.75
N PRO A 126 -9.15 -2.50 36.56
CA PRO A 126 -8.51 -1.48 35.73
C PRO A 126 -7.12 -1.12 36.26
N THR A 127 -6.13 -1.09 35.37
CA THR A 127 -4.79 -0.59 35.66
C THR A 127 -4.59 0.81 35.05
N GLU A 128 -3.43 1.09 34.47
CA GLU A 128 -3.17 2.34 33.77
C GLU A 128 -3.74 2.34 32.35
N ASN A 129 -3.79 3.53 31.73
CA ASN A 129 -4.17 3.66 30.32
C ASN A 129 -2.92 3.64 29.43
N TYR A 130 -3.00 2.92 28.33
CA TYR A 130 -1.95 2.84 27.31
C TYR A 130 -2.33 3.66 26.08
N ASN A 131 -1.30 4.13 25.37
CA ASN A 131 -1.43 4.74 24.06
C ASN A 131 -0.45 4.05 23.12
N THR A 132 -0.83 3.78 21.88
CA THR A 132 0.08 3.20 20.89
C THR A 132 0.24 4.14 19.70
N SER A 133 1.43 4.17 19.13
CA SER A 133 1.74 4.91 17.90
C SER A 133 2.67 4.08 17.02
N GLU A 134 2.22 3.75 15.82
CA GLU A 134 3.03 3.08 14.80
C GLU A 134 3.23 4.01 13.61
N ASN A 135 4.46 4.12 13.11
CA ASN A 135 4.82 4.94 11.97
C ASN A 135 5.40 4.06 10.85
N GLU A 136 4.91 4.22 9.63
CA GLU A 136 5.49 3.66 8.41
C GLU A 136 6.06 4.78 7.55
N PHE A 137 7.38 4.77 7.38
CA PHE A 137 8.07 5.59 6.39
C PHE A 137 8.22 4.78 5.11
N LEU A 138 7.72 5.32 4.01
CA LEU A 138 7.76 4.69 2.69
C LEU A 138 8.55 5.59 1.73
N PHE A 139 9.61 5.04 1.15
CA PHE A 139 10.26 5.60 -0.02
C PHE A 139 10.02 4.70 -1.22
N SER A 140 9.66 5.28 -2.35
CA SER A 140 9.43 4.54 -3.59
C SER A 140 10.12 5.23 -4.76
N PHE A 141 10.70 4.42 -5.64
CA PHE A 141 11.24 4.89 -6.91
C PHE A 141 10.70 4.00 -8.05
N GLY A 142 10.41 4.62 -9.18
CA GLY A 142 10.03 3.91 -10.39
C GLY A 142 10.71 4.49 -11.62
N THR A 143 10.77 3.70 -12.68
CA THR A 143 11.23 4.16 -14.00
C THR A 143 10.44 3.51 -15.12
N LYS A 144 10.14 4.28 -16.17
CA LYS A 144 9.61 3.77 -17.44
C LYS A 144 10.75 3.19 -18.26
N LEU A 145 10.61 1.92 -18.63
CA LEU A 145 11.50 1.25 -19.57
C LEU A 145 10.97 1.41 -21.01
N ARG A 146 9.65 1.54 -21.16
CA ARG A 146 8.92 1.88 -22.39
C ARG A 146 7.71 2.75 -22.02
N ASP A 147 7.01 3.28 -23.01
CA ASP A 147 5.84 4.13 -22.76
C ASP A 147 4.68 3.41 -22.07
N ASP A 148 4.60 2.08 -22.25
CA ASP A 148 3.58 1.19 -21.70
C ASP A 148 4.10 0.27 -20.58
N PHE A 149 5.40 0.32 -20.26
CA PHE A 149 6.02 -0.57 -19.30
C PHE A 149 6.97 0.15 -18.36
N SER A 150 6.69 0.03 -17.06
CA SER A 150 7.51 0.57 -15.98
C SER A 150 7.78 -0.48 -14.91
N VAL A 151 8.82 -0.22 -14.13
CA VAL A 151 9.17 -1.00 -12.95
C VAL A 151 9.38 -0.05 -11.78
N GLY A 152 9.17 -0.54 -10.56
CA GLY A 152 9.39 0.26 -9.36
C GLY A 152 9.71 -0.59 -8.15
N VAL A 153 10.31 0.04 -7.16
CA VAL A 153 10.71 -0.56 -5.89
C VAL A 153 10.36 0.39 -4.76
N SER A 154 10.02 -0.19 -3.61
CA SER A 154 9.71 0.53 -2.39
C SER A 154 10.53 -0.01 -1.22
N ALA A 155 10.97 0.90 -0.35
CA ALA A 155 11.51 0.59 0.95
C ALA A 155 10.54 1.12 2.03
N LYS A 156 10.22 0.27 3.01
CA LYS A 156 9.33 0.58 4.14
C LYS A 156 10.09 0.41 5.44
N ILE A 157 10.00 1.40 6.33
CA ILE A 157 10.55 1.36 7.69
C ILE A 157 9.40 1.55 8.67
N LEU A 158 9.25 0.60 9.58
CA LEU A 158 8.18 0.57 10.58
C LEU A 158 8.79 0.89 11.95
N TYR A 159 8.17 1.81 12.69
CA TYR A 159 8.57 2.19 14.03
C TYR A 159 7.35 2.21 14.96
N PHE A 160 7.39 1.42 16.02
CA PHE A 160 6.32 1.29 16.99
C PHE A 160 6.72 1.88 18.35
N SER A 161 5.77 2.55 18.99
CA SER A 161 5.85 3.06 20.36
C SER A 161 4.58 2.69 21.14
N LEU A 162 4.78 2.25 22.38
CA LEU A 162 3.76 2.10 23.42
C LEU A 162 3.93 3.22 24.47
#